data_AF-A0A5M8ICL0-F1
#
_entry.id   AF-A0A5M8ICL0-F1
#
_cell.length_a   1.000
_cell.length_b   1.000
_cell.length_c   1.000
_cell.angle_alpha   90.00
_cell.angle_beta   90.00
_cell.angle_gamma   90.00
#
_symmetry.space_group_name_H-M   'P 1'
#
loop_
_entity.id
_entity.type
_entity.pdbx_description
1 polymer ?
#
loop_
_entity_poly.entity_id
_entity_poly.type
_entity_poly.pdbx_seq_one_letter_code
_entity_poly.pdbx_strand_id
1 'polypeptide(L)'
;MAFSSDADLMAMQPGIFDYGFSSFEEYHSLAEAELARDIKISWIPRQRTVKAADFDHYQLDAAQWKRAACCRVLGWHVLPMLAVSTDATTFWLGMADDYQKMYREEIKTVVNVGVWYDAGAGLEEIASTSLAESQRIWR
;
A
#
# COMPACT_ATOMS: atom_id res chain seq x y z
N MET A 1 0.84 1.35 14.00
CA MET A 1 -0.57 0.93 13.82
C MET A 1 -0.66 0.55 12.36
N ALA A 2 -1.01 -0.69 12.02
CA ALA A 2 -1.06 -1.09 10.62
C ALA A 2 -2.13 -0.31 9.84
N PHE A 3 -1.86 -0.04 8.55
CA PHE A 3 -2.80 0.64 7.65
C PHE A 3 -4.07 -0.17 7.35
N SER A 4 -4.03 -1.48 7.58
CA SER A 4 -5.14 -2.40 7.38
C SER A 4 -5.25 -3.40 8.52
N SER A 5 -6.42 -4.02 8.62
CA SER A 5 -6.74 -5.05 9.60
C SER A 5 -7.32 -6.30 8.94
N ASP A 6 -7.41 -7.40 9.70
CA ASP A 6 -8.05 -8.65 9.27
C ASP A 6 -9.49 -8.43 8.78
N ALA A 7 -10.22 -7.48 9.39
CA ALA A 7 -11.57 -7.11 8.94
C ALA A 7 -11.58 -6.48 7.55
N ASP A 8 -10.56 -5.66 7.22
CA ASP A 8 -10.42 -5.07 5.90
C ASP A 8 -10.03 -6.13 4.85
N LEU A 9 -9.28 -7.17 5.25
CA LEU A 9 -9.00 -8.33 4.39
C LEU A 9 -10.27 -9.12 4.08
N MET A 10 -11.11 -9.40 5.09
CA MET A 10 -12.38 -10.10 4.89
C MET A 10 -13.34 -9.34 3.99
N ALA A 11 -13.30 -8.00 4.04
CA ALA A 11 -14.08 -7.16 3.15
C ALA A 11 -13.63 -7.28 1.69
N MET A 12 -12.33 -7.50 1.43
CA MET A 12 -11.79 -7.68 0.07
C MET A 12 -11.88 -9.12 -0.43
N GLN A 13 -11.56 -10.09 0.43
CA GLN A 13 -11.62 -11.52 0.14
C GLN A 13 -12.36 -12.25 1.27
N PRO A 14 -13.68 -12.44 1.11
CA PRO A 14 -14.47 -13.21 2.06
C PRO A 14 -13.97 -14.67 2.17
N GLY A 15 -14.00 -15.24 3.36
CA GLY A 15 -13.64 -16.64 3.61
C GLY A 15 -12.14 -16.95 3.63
N ILE A 16 -11.27 -15.93 3.67
CA ILE A 16 -9.82 -16.14 3.68
C ILE A 16 -9.31 -16.87 4.94
N PHE A 17 -10.04 -16.81 6.05
CA PHE A 17 -9.72 -17.52 7.29
C PHE A 17 -10.20 -18.97 7.32
N ASP A 18 -11.07 -19.37 6.38
CA ASP A 18 -11.62 -20.73 6.33
C ASP A 18 -10.57 -21.77 5.94
N TYR A 19 -9.40 -21.32 5.48
CA TYR A 19 -8.27 -22.15 5.05
C TYR A 19 -7.29 -22.51 6.18
N GLY A 20 -7.72 -22.43 7.44
CA GLY A 20 -6.96 -22.92 8.60
C GLY A 20 -6.09 -21.88 9.29
N PHE A 21 -6.32 -20.58 9.04
CA PHE A 21 -5.63 -19.49 9.70
C PHE A 21 -6.61 -18.68 10.54
N SER A 22 -6.20 -18.30 11.76
CA SER A 22 -7.04 -17.52 12.68
C SER A 22 -6.81 -16.00 12.58
N SER A 23 -5.65 -15.56 12.07
CA SER A 23 -5.29 -14.15 11.90
C SER A 23 -4.10 -13.98 10.97
N PHE A 24 -4.00 -12.82 10.31
CA PHE A 24 -2.85 -12.41 9.49
C PHE A 24 -2.16 -11.15 10.05
N GLU A 25 -2.35 -10.83 11.33
CA GLU A 25 -1.85 -9.60 11.99
C GLU A 25 -0.36 -9.35 11.77
N GLU A 26 0.48 -10.40 11.82
CA GLU A 26 1.92 -10.28 11.56
C GLU A 26 2.22 -9.73 10.16
N TYR A 27 1.45 -10.15 9.16
CA TYR A 27 1.63 -9.72 7.77
C TYR A 27 1.18 -8.28 7.54
N HIS A 28 0.25 -7.76 8.34
CA HIS A 28 -0.15 -6.36 8.28
C HIS A 28 1.01 -5.43 8.65
N SER A 29 1.79 -5.77 9.68
CA SER A 29 2.98 -5.00 10.07
C SER A 29 4.08 -5.02 9.00
N LEU A 30 4.28 -6.17 8.36
CA LEU A 30 5.25 -6.30 7.25
C LEU A 30 4.80 -5.49 6.04
N ALA A 31 3.53 -5.60 5.66
CA ALA A 31 2.96 -4.86 4.54
C ALA A 31 3.01 -3.34 4.77
N GLU A 32 2.81 -2.87 6.01
CA GLU A 32 2.96 -1.45 6.38
C GLU A 32 4.38 -0.95 6.08
N ALA A 33 5.40 -1.68 6.54
CA ALA A 33 6.80 -1.30 6.33
C ALA A 33 7.20 -1.30 4.85
N GLU A 34 6.73 -2.30 4.09
CA GLU A 34 6.97 -2.37 2.65
C GLU A 34 6.27 -1.25 1.88
N LEU A 35 5.00 -0.98 2.21
CA LEU A 35 4.23 0.09 1.60
C LEU A 35 4.85 1.46 1.90
N ALA A 36 5.26 1.71 3.14
CA ALA A 36 5.96 2.94 3.52
C ALA A 36 7.24 3.15 2.68
N ARG A 37 7.98 2.08 2.38
CA ARG A 37 9.15 2.14 1.50
C ARG A 37 8.76 2.47 0.07
N ASP A 38 7.72 1.85 -0.47
CA ASP A 38 7.23 2.10 -1.83
C ASP A 38 6.70 3.54 -1.99
N ILE A 39 6.01 4.07 -0.98
CA ILE A 39 5.58 5.47 -0.91
C ILE A 39 6.80 6.39 -0.89
N LYS A 40 7.78 6.11 -0.04
CA LYS A 40 9.01 6.91 0.04
C LYS A 40 9.73 6.99 -1.29
N ILE A 41 9.78 5.92 -2.07
CA ILE A 41 10.45 5.88 -3.37
C ILE A 41 9.62 6.59 -4.45
N SER A 42 8.30 6.45 -4.43
CA SER A 42 7.42 6.92 -5.51
C SER A 42 6.97 8.38 -5.33
N TRP A 43 6.64 8.78 -4.11
CA TRP A 43 6.04 10.07 -3.78
C TRP A 43 7.09 11.13 -3.43
N ILE A 44 8.06 10.81 -2.57
CA ILE A 44 9.03 11.83 -2.09
C ILE A 44 9.77 12.55 -3.22
N PRO A 45 10.26 11.88 -4.28
CA PRO A 45 10.94 12.57 -5.39
C PRO A 45 10.03 13.51 -6.20
N ARG A 46 8.70 13.36 -6.09
CA ARG A 46 7.70 14.13 -6.86
C ARG A 46 7.17 15.35 -6.11
N GLN A 47 7.47 15.48 -4.82
CA GLN A 47 7.06 16.61 -4.00
C GLN A 47 8.29 17.38 -3.50
N ARG A 48 8.12 18.64 -3.10
CA ARG A 48 9.22 19.52 -2.62
C ARG A 48 9.06 19.95 -1.15
N THR A 49 8.02 19.46 -0.49
CA THR A 49 7.59 19.84 0.86
C THR A 49 8.27 19.00 1.94
N VAL A 50 8.34 17.68 1.76
CA VAL A 50 8.89 16.71 2.73
C VAL A 50 10.24 16.18 2.24
N LYS A 51 11.28 16.21 3.08
CA LYS A 51 12.57 15.61 2.71
C LYS A 51 12.54 14.11 2.99
N ALA A 52 13.29 13.33 2.22
CA ALA A 52 13.40 11.88 2.43
C ALA A 52 13.93 11.48 3.83
N ALA A 53 14.71 12.35 4.47
CA ALA A 53 15.21 12.14 5.83
C ALA A 53 14.13 12.38 6.91
N ASP A 54 13.17 13.24 6.62
CA ASP A 54 12.13 13.69 7.56
C ASP A 54 10.80 12.95 7.35
N PHE A 55 10.76 12.00 6.40
CA PHE A 55 9.58 11.19 6.11
C PHE A 55 9.28 10.24 7.27
N ASP A 56 8.10 10.42 7.86
CA ASP A 56 7.53 9.52 8.85
C ASP A 56 6.23 8.90 8.34
N HIS A 57 6.21 7.58 8.18
CA HIS A 57 5.03 6.86 7.73
C HIS A 57 3.84 6.96 8.69
N TYR A 58 4.05 7.27 9.97
CA TYR A 58 2.95 7.51 10.92
C TYR A 58 2.20 8.82 10.67
N GLN A 59 2.77 9.73 9.87
CA GLN A 59 2.12 10.97 9.46
C GLN A 59 1.26 10.80 8.20
N LEU A 60 1.23 9.60 7.60
CA LEU A 60 0.35 9.28 6.48
C LEU A 60 -1.08 9.01 6.98
N ASP A 61 -2.07 9.41 6.18
CA ASP A 61 -3.45 9.01 6.43
C ASP A 61 -3.63 7.49 6.20
N ALA A 62 -3.91 6.75 7.28
CA ALA A 62 -4.12 5.32 7.21
C ALA A 62 -5.35 4.94 6.36
N ALA A 63 -6.38 5.80 6.31
CA ALA A 63 -7.58 5.51 5.52
C ALA A 63 -7.27 5.50 4.01
N GLN A 64 -6.41 6.41 3.54
CA GLN A 64 -5.96 6.46 2.15
C GLN A 64 -5.20 5.18 1.73
N TRP A 65 -4.38 4.62 2.61
CA TRP A 65 -3.48 3.50 2.28
C TRP A 65 -4.05 2.12 2.57
N LYS A 66 -5.22 2.03 3.21
CA LYS A 66 -5.87 0.79 3.60
C LYS A 66 -5.97 -0.23 2.46
N ARG A 67 -6.47 0.19 1.29
CA ARG A 67 -6.64 -0.71 0.14
C ARG A 67 -5.30 -1.25 -0.37
N ALA A 68 -4.30 -0.38 -0.50
CA ALA A 68 -2.96 -0.77 -0.91
C ALA A 68 -2.33 -1.74 0.10
N ALA A 69 -2.49 -1.50 1.40
CA ALA A 69 -2.01 -2.38 2.45
C ALA A 69 -2.67 -3.76 2.39
N CYS A 70 -3.99 -3.85 2.21
CA CYS A 70 -4.68 -5.13 2.01
C CYS A 70 -4.17 -5.87 0.76
N CYS A 71 -4.05 -5.20 -0.39
CA CYS A 71 -3.51 -5.81 -1.60
C CYS A 71 -2.08 -6.33 -1.39
N ARG A 72 -1.26 -5.62 -0.60
CA ARG A 72 0.11 -6.05 -0.27
C ARG A 72 0.11 -7.35 0.54
N VAL A 73 -0.71 -7.40 1.59
CA VAL A 73 -0.86 -8.60 2.43
C VAL A 73 -1.33 -9.80 1.58
N LEU A 74 -2.37 -9.62 0.78
CA LEU A 74 -2.93 -10.70 -0.05
C LEU A 74 -1.94 -11.15 -1.14
N GLY A 75 -1.39 -10.21 -1.91
CA GLY A 75 -0.63 -10.51 -3.11
C GLY A 75 0.78 -11.07 -2.88
N TRP A 76 1.42 -10.75 -1.75
CA TRP A 76 2.80 -11.19 -1.47
C TRP A 76 2.94 -12.16 -0.32
N HIS A 77 2.01 -12.16 0.64
CA HIS A 77 2.16 -12.93 1.87
C HIS A 77 1.13 -14.05 1.97
N VAL A 78 -0.16 -13.71 2.00
CA VAL A 78 -1.22 -14.68 2.31
C VAL A 78 -1.48 -15.66 1.16
N LEU A 79 -1.73 -15.17 -0.06
CA LEU A 79 -2.09 -16.06 -1.17
C LEU A 79 -0.95 -16.99 -1.61
N PRO A 80 0.32 -16.54 -1.68
CA PRO A 80 1.44 -17.45 -1.93
C PRO A 80 1.60 -18.53 -0.86
N MET A 81 1.36 -18.20 0.41
CA MET A 81 1.36 -19.18 1.50
C MET A 81 0.24 -20.21 1.34
N LEU A 82 -0.97 -19.76 1.01
CA LEU A 82 -2.12 -20.63 0.74
C LEU A 82 -1.85 -21.56 -0.46
N ALA A 83 -1.17 -21.05 -1.49
CA ALA A 83 -0.77 -21.83 -2.68
C ALA A 83 0.20 -22.98 -2.36
N VAL A 84 1.01 -22.84 -1.31
CA VAL A 84 1.91 -23.89 -0.81
C VAL A 84 1.16 -24.90 0.06
N SER A 85 0.20 -24.42 0.87
CA SER A 85 -0.58 -25.28 1.78
C SER A 85 -1.68 -26.09 1.10
N THR A 86 -2.10 -25.69 -0.11
CA THR A 86 -3.18 -26.33 -0.86
C THR A 86 -2.69 -26.79 -2.24
N ASP A 87 -3.23 -27.88 -2.76
CA ASP A 87 -2.91 -28.39 -4.10
C ASP A 87 -3.45 -27.51 -5.25
N ALA A 88 -4.05 -26.35 -4.94
CA ALA A 88 -4.66 -25.42 -5.90
C ALA A 88 -3.72 -24.27 -6.29
N THR A 89 -2.43 -24.57 -6.49
CA THR A 89 -1.36 -23.58 -6.63
C THR A 89 -1.61 -22.55 -7.74
N THR A 90 -2.13 -22.96 -8.91
CA THR A 90 -2.37 -22.05 -10.05
C THR A 90 -3.45 -21.00 -9.75
N PHE A 91 -4.50 -21.37 -9.03
CA PHE A 91 -5.59 -20.45 -8.70
C PHE A 91 -5.12 -19.37 -7.73
N TRP A 92 -4.47 -19.77 -6.63
CA TRP A 92 -3.98 -18.85 -5.62
C TRP A 92 -2.88 -17.92 -6.13
N LEU A 93 -1.95 -18.43 -6.95
CA LEU A 93 -0.93 -17.60 -7.58
C LEU A 93 -1.51 -16.64 -8.62
N GLY A 94 -2.55 -17.05 -9.36
CA GLY A 94 -3.27 -16.17 -10.27
C GLY A 94 -3.96 -15.01 -9.54
N MET A 95 -4.66 -15.32 -8.44
CA MET A 95 -5.24 -14.29 -7.58
C MET A 95 -4.16 -13.36 -6.99
N ALA A 96 -3.03 -13.93 -6.55
CA ALA A 96 -1.92 -13.15 -6.01
C ALA A 96 -1.43 -12.11 -7.04
N ASP A 97 -1.22 -12.52 -8.30
CA ASP A 97 -0.83 -11.62 -9.40
C ASP A 97 -1.85 -10.50 -9.62
N ASP A 98 -3.15 -10.78 -9.54
CA ASP A 98 -4.19 -9.77 -9.67
C ASP A 98 -4.16 -8.75 -8.52
N TYR A 99 -3.96 -9.19 -7.28
CA TYR A 99 -3.75 -8.27 -6.14
C TYR A 99 -2.47 -7.46 -6.28
N GLN A 100 -1.40 -8.03 -6.84
CA GLN A 100 -0.17 -7.29 -7.13
C GLN A 100 -0.39 -6.21 -8.19
N LYS A 101 -1.21 -6.45 -9.22
CA LYS A 101 -1.59 -5.43 -10.21
C LYS A 101 -2.42 -4.32 -9.56
N MET A 102 -3.46 -4.69 -8.82
CA MET A 102 -4.31 -3.73 -8.11
C MET A 102 -3.51 -2.84 -7.15
N TYR A 103 -2.54 -3.42 -6.42
CA TYR A 103 -1.61 -2.66 -5.57
C TYR A 103 -0.85 -1.59 -6.34
N ARG A 104 -0.25 -1.97 -7.48
CA ARG A 104 0.55 -1.06 -8.31
C ARG A 104 -0.30 0.07 -8.90
N GLU A 105 -1.54 -0.23 -9.27
CA GLU A 105 -2.49 0.75 -9.78
C GLU A 105 -2.95 1.71 -8.69
N GLU A 106 -3.27 1.18 -7.50
CA GLU A 106 -3.69 1.98 -6.34
C GLU A 106 -2.61 2.99 -5.93
N ILE A 107 -1.36 2.53 -5.74
CA ILE A 107 -0.25 3.43 -5.39
C ILE A 107 -0.09 4.53 -6.43
N LYS A 108 -0.09 4.17 -7.72
CA LYS A 108 0.05 5.17 -8.78
C LYS A 108 -1.10 6.18 -8.74
N THR A 109 -2.31 5.71 -8.52
CA THR A 109 -3.52 6.55 -8.49
C THR A 109 -3.46 7.51 -7.31
N VAL A 110 -3.22 6.99 -6.10
CA VAL A 110 -3.08 7.78 -4.88
C VAL A 110 -1.96 8.80 -5.01
N VAL A 111 -0.77 8.38 -5.45
CA VAL A 111 0.36 9.30 -5.63
C VAL A 111 0.06 10.37 -6.68
N ASN A 112 -0.63 10.04 -7.78
CA ASN A 112 -0.95 11.02 -8.82
C ASN A 112 -2.01 12.04 -8.38
N VAL A 113 -2.97 11.64 -7.54
CA VAL A 113 -3.98 12.55 -6.98
C VAL A 113 -3.33 13.46 -5.94
N GLY A 114 -2.64 12.87 -4.97
CA GLY A 114 -2.10 13.56 -3.82
C GLY A 114 -2.06 12.63 -2.62
N VAL A 115 -1.06 12.80 -1.77
CA VAL A 115 -0.91 12.00 -0.54
C VAL A 115 -1.30 12.86 0.64
N TRP A 116 -2.20 12.35 1.48
CA TRP A 116 -2.55 13.00 2.75
C TRP A 116 -1.45 12.73 3.77
N TYR A 117 -0.79 13.80 4.20
CA TYR A 117 0.38 13.75 5.07
C TYR A 117 0.37 14.92 6.06
N ASP A 118 0.69 14.66 7.33
CA ASP A 118 0.85 15.71 8.33
C ASP A 118 2.30 16.20 8.38
N ALA A 119 2.59 17.33 7.75
CA ALA A 119 3.93 17.93 7.76
C ALA A 119 4.25 18.74 9.05
N GLY A 120 3.39 18.67 10.07
CA GLY A 120 3.56 19.33 11.38
C GLY A 120 2.56 20.45 11.66
N ALA A 121 1.71 20.82 10.68
CA ALA A 121 0.61 21.78 10.84
C ALA A 121 -0.77 21.11 10.87
N GLY A 122 -0.81 19.77 10.85
CA GLY A 122 -2.01 18.96 10.67
C GLY A 122 -2.03 18.26 9.31
N LEU A 123 -2.96 17.32 9.17
CA LEU A 123 -3.12 16.51 7.96
C LEU A 123 -3.53 17.39 6.76
N GLU A 124 -2.67 17.42 5.73
CA GLU A 124 -2.91 18.16 4.49
C GLU A 124 -2.71 17.26 3.26
N GLU A 125 -3.40 17.58 2.17
CA GLU A 125 -3.20 16.90 0.90
C GLU A 125 -2.00 17.51 0.16
N ILE A 126 -0.94 16.72 0.05
CA ILE A 126 0.28 17.13 -0.67
C ILE A 126 0.23 16.56 -2.09
N ALA A 127 -0.01 17.45 -3.05
CA ALA A 127 -0.01 17.11 -4.47
C ALA A 127 1.36 16.62 -4.94
N SER A 128 1.38 15.57 -5.76
CA SER A 128 2.58 15.18 -6.50
C SER A 128 2.75 16.07 -7.71
N THR A 129 3.89 16.77 -7.82
CA THR A 129 4.20 17.48 -9.06
C THR A 129 4.57 16.46 -10.13
N SER A 130 3.92 16.52 -11.30
CA SER A 130 4.36 15.70 -12.43
C SER A 130 5.75 16.14 -12.87
N LEU A 131 6.66 15.19 -13.12
CA LEU A 131 8.03 15.52 -13.59
C LEU A 131 8.02 16.40 -14.86
N ALA A 132 6.99 16.25 -15.70
CA ALA A 132 6.80 17.03 -16.93
C ALA A 132 6.52 18.52 -16.68
N GLU A 133 5.78 18.87 -15.63
CA GLU A 133 5.51 20.26 -15.27
C GLU A 133 6.73 20.93 -14.62
N SER A 134 7.56 20.15 -13.91
CA SER A 134 8.76 20.68 -13.27
C SER A 134 9.76 21.29 -14.26
N GLN A 135 9.77 20.82 -15.52
CA GLN A 135 10.62 21.35 -16.59
C GLN A 135 10.08 22.61 -17.28
N ARG A 136 8.78 22.91 -17.14
CA ARG A 136 8.18 24.10 -17.76
C ARG A 136 8.39 25.38 -16.96
N ILE A 137 8.65 25.26 -15.66
CA ILE A 137 8.83 26.41 -14.76
C ILE A 137 10.26 27.01 -14.89
N TRP A 138 11.16 26.35 -15.62
CA TRP A 138 12.55 26.80 -15.86
C TRP A 138 12.78 27.31 -17.29
N ARG A 139 11.84 28.06 -17.88
CA ARG A 139 12.07 28.79 -19.14
C ARG A 139 11.65 30.24 -19.03
#